data_AF-A0A656Z462-F1
#
_entry.id   AF-A0A656Z462-F1
#
_cell.length_a   1.000
_cell.length_b   1.000
_cell.length_c   1.000
_cell.angle_alpha   90.00
_cell.angle_beta   90.00
_cell.angle_gamma   90.00
#
_symmetry.space_group_name_H-M   'P 1'
#
loop_
_entity.id
_entity.type
_entity.pdbx_description
1 polymer ?
#
loop_
_entity_poly.entity_id
_entity_poly.type
_entity_poly.pdbx_seq_one_letter_code
_entity_poly.pdbx_strand_id
1 'polypeptide(L)'
;MAKLSNAALNLIAASMLIALLYYGRTLLAPVAFALFIIMLVWPVQRALASALNPALTLLISFVLVLGVLLGFGWLMAWTVGQVGRRIASDATTYQFLYQQFQAWLEAHGIAASLLWSDNFNITTTLRMLQTVSLQLRNIFSFWLIALVYVLLGLAEIDAFGSRINRLNNQQAVVSFLRASKAAAAKIRVYMLLRTAMSVATGVFVWLFARLLGLPFAETWGFVAFILNFIPFLGPLIATLLITAFAFTQWGDWRWGV
;
A
#
# COMPACT_ATOMS: atom_id res chain seq x y z
N MET A 1 -41.62 9.48 -25.93
CA MET A 1 -41.51 10.17 -24.62
C MET A 1 -40.98 9.27 -23.50
N ALA A 2 -41.46 8.03 -23.31
CA ALA A 2 -40.99 7.14 -22.22
C ALA A 2 -39.48 6.85 -22.21
N LYS A 3 -38.83 6.69 -23.38
CA LYS A 3 -37.38 6.47 -23.48
C LYS A 3 -36.53 7.67 -23.00
N LEU A 4 -36.99 8.91 -23.23
CA LEU A 4 -36.32 10.13 -22.77
C LEU A 4 -36.46 10.31 -21.25
N SER A 5 -37.62 9.95 -20.69
CA SER A 5 -37.85 9.97 -19.24
C SER A 5 -36.95 8.95 -18.52
N ASN A 6 -36.84 7.72 -19.04
CA ASN A 6 -35.93 6.71 -18.48
C ASN A 6 -34.45 7.12 -18.58
N ALA A 7 -34.06 7.80 -19.66
CA ALA A 7 -32.69 8.29 -19.82
C ALA A 7 -32.36 9.40 -18.80
N ALA A 8 -33.28 10.35 -18.57
CA ALA A 8 -33.11 11.38 -17.55
C ALA A 8 -33.05 10.78 -16.13
N LEU A 9 -33.89 9.79 -15.84
CA LEU A 9 -33.91 9.08 -14.55
C LEU A 9 -32.60 8.33 -14.31
N ASN A 10 -32.06 7.66 -15.32
CA ASN A 10 -30.76 6.98 -15.23
C ASN A 10 -29.61 7.97 -15.01
N LEU A 11 -29.64 9.13 -15.68
CA LEU A 11 -28.62 10.17 -15.49
C LEU A 11 -28.67 10.75 -14.07
N ILE A 12 -29.86 11.00 -13.54
CA ILE A 12 -30.05 11.48 -12.16
C ILE A 12 -29.59 10.41 -11.17
N ALA A 13 -29.98 9.14 -11.38
CA ALA A 13 -29.54 8.05 -10.52
C ALA A 13 -28.02 7.88 -10.55
N ALA A 14 -27.40 7.97 -11.72
CA ALA A 14 -25.94 7.88 -11.87
C ALA A 14 -25.22 9.05 -11.19
N SER A 15 -25.70 10.28 -11.37
CA SER A 15 -25.08 11.46 -10.74
C SER A 15 -25.25 11.45 -9.22
N MET A 16 -26.42 11.05 -8.71
CA MET A 16 -26.66 10.85 -7.27
C MET A 16 -25.76 9.74 -6.70
N LEU A 17 -25.58 8.64 -7.43
CA LEU A 17 -24.68 7.57 -7.02
C LEU A 17 -23.23 8.06 -6.96
N ILE A 18 -22.76 8.79 -7.97
CA ILE A 18 -21.41 9.37 -7.98
C ILE A 18 -21.24 10.34 -6.81
N ALA A 19 -22.22 11.20 -6.55
CA ALA A 19 -22.20 12.13 -5.42
C ALA A 19 -22.15 11.38 -4.08
N LEU A 20 -22.97 10.33 -3.90
CA LEU A 20 -22.97 9.47 -2.72
C LEU A 20 -21.61 8.80 -2.51
N LEU A 21 -20.99 8.28 -3.58
CA LEU A 21 -19.66 7.67 -3.52
C LEU A 21 -18.57 8.70 -3.17
N TYR A 22 -18.66 9.91 -3.72
CA TYR A 22 -17.69 10.98 -3.46
C TYR A 22 -17.76 11.47 -2.01
N TYR A 23 -18.95 11.81 -1.51
CA TYR A 23 -19.15 12.30 -0.15
C TYR A 23 -19.04 11.17 0.89
N GLY A 24 -19.45 9.95 0.54
CA GLY A 24 -19.39 8.78 1.41
C GLY A 24 -18.02 8.10 1.45
N ARG A 25 -17.02 8.57 0.69
CA ARG A 25 -15.69 7.92 0.56
C ARG A 25 -15.01 7.59 1.89
N THR A 26 -15.19 8.44 2.90
CA THR A 26 -14.59 8.26 4.24
C THR A 26 -15.14 7.01 4.96
N LEU A 27 -16.39 6.64 4.69
CA LEU A 27 -17.03 5.44 5.23
C LEU A 27 -16.94 4.26 4.27
N LEU A 28 -17.10 4.53 2.97
CA LEU A 28 -17.14 3.50 1.93
C LEU A 28 -15.75 2.93 1.63
N ALA A 29 -14.68 3.71 1.73
CA ALA A 29 -13.33 3.21 1.45
C ALA A 29 -12.89 2.11 2.45
N PRO A 30 -13.07 2.28 3.79
CA PRO A 30 -12.81 1.19 4.73
C PRO A 30 -13.67 -0.05 4.48
N VAL A 31 -14.94 0.12 4.09
CA VAL A 31 -15.83 -1.00 3.74
C VAL A 31 -15.35 -1.73 2.50
N ALA A 32 -15.00 -1.01 1.43
CA ALA A 32 -14.47 -1.60 0.20
C ALA A 32 -13.15 -2.34 0.45
N PHE A 33 -12.27 -1.77 1.29
CA PHE A 33 -11.04 -2.43 1.71
C PHE A 33 -11.33 -3.68 2.55
N ALA A 34 -12.31 -3.62 3.47
CA ALA A 34 -12.72 -4.78 4.25
C ALA A 34 -13.27 -5.90 3.36
N LEU A 35 -14.14 -5.58 2.38
CA LEU A 35 -14.63 -6.55 1.40
C LEU A 35 -13.49 -7.18 0.62
N PHE A 36 -12.49 -6.41 0.23
CA PHE A 36 -11.29 -6.91 -0.44
C PHE A 36 -10.51 -7.90 0.45
N ILE A 37 -10.27 -7.56 1.72
CA ILE A 37 -9.61 -8.46 2.68
C ILE A 37 -10.44 -9.73 2.90
N ILE A 38 -11.76 -9.59 3.07
CA ILE A 38 -12.67 -10.73 3.22
C ILE A 38 -12.59 -11.64 2.00
N MET A 39 -12.56 -11.08 0.78
CA MET A 39 -12.40 -11.87 -0.45
C MET A 39 -11.09 -12.68 -0.43
N LEU A 40 -10.00 -12.13 0.10
CA LEU A 40 -8.71 -12.83 0.22
C LEU A 40 -8.71 -13.90 1.32
N VAL A 41 -9.35 -13.63 2.47
CA VAL A 41 -9.34 -14.50 3.66
C VAL A 41 -10.38 -15.62 3.58
N TRP A 42 -11.45 -15.42 2.83
CA TRP A 42 -12.54 -16.38 2.61
C TRP A 42 -12.11 -17.86 2.43
N PRO A 43 -11.15 -18.21 1.55
CA PRO A 43 -10.74 -19.62 1.41
C PRO A 43 -10.16 -20.19 2.71
N VAL A 44 -9.43 -19.40 3.48
CA VAL A 44 -8.89 -19.80 4.79
C VAL A 44 -10.02 -19.96 5.79
N GLN A 45 -10.95 -19.00 5.85
CA GLN A 45 -12.12 -19.08 6.72
C GLN A 45 -12.97 -20.33 6.41
N ARG A 46 -13.16 -20.65 5.12
CA ARG A 46 -13.91 -21.84 4.70
C ARG A 46 -13.20 -23.15 5.06
N ALA A 47 -11.88 -23.19 4.94
CA ALA A 47 -11.08 -24.35 5.33
C ALA A 47 -11.09 -24.56 6.86
N LEU A 48 -11.06 -23.48 7.64
CA LEU A 48 -11.20 -23.54 9.10
C LEU A 48 -12.60 -23.97 9.52
N ALA A 49 -13.65 -23.47 8.84
CA ALA A 49 -15.04 -23.81 9.11
C ALA A 49 -15.35 -25.31 8.94
N SER A 50 -14.58 -26.05 8.13
CA SER A 50 -14.76 -27.50 8.00
C SER A 50 -14.25 -28.30 9.21
N ALA A 51 -13.41 -27.72 10.06
CA ALA A 51 -12.80 -28.42 11.19
C ALA A 51 -13.15 -27.81 12.56
N LEU A 52 -13.58 -26.55 12.60
CA LEU A 52 -13.75 -25.78 13.84
C LEU A 52 -15.17 -25.22 13.99
N ASN A 53 -15.54 -24.91 15.24
CA ASN A 53 -16.79 -24.22 15.54
C ASN A 53 -16.81 -22.81 14.92
N PRO A 54 -18.00 -22.23 14.63
CA PRO A 54 -18.13 -20.92 13.98
C PRO A 54 -17.38 -19.79 14.71
N ALA A 55 -17.43 -19.78 16.05
CA ALA A 55 -16.75 -18.77 16.86
C ALA A 55 -15.22 -18.85 16.75
N LEU A 56 -14.65 -20.06 16.77
CA LEU A 56 -13.20 -20.27 16.63
C LEU A 56 -12.73 -19.95 15.21
N THR A 57 -13.52 -20.32 14.20
CA THR A 57 -13.26 -20.00 12.80
C THR A 57 -13.16 -18.49 12.59
N LEU A 58 -14.13 -17.73 13.13
CA LEU A 58 -14.13 -16.27 13.08
C LEU A 58 -12.91 -15.69 13.82
N LEU A 59 -12.66 -16.16 15.05
CA LEU A 59 -11.57 -15.68 15.88
C LEU A 59 -10.21 -15.88 15.19
N ILE A 60 -9.92 -17.09 14.71
CA ILE A 60 -8.65 -17.41 14.05
C ILE A 60 -8.50 -16.63 12.74
N SER A 61 -9.56 -16.52 11.95
CA SER A 61 -9.53 -15.74 10.70
C SER A 61 -9.29 -14.25 10.97
N PHE A 62 -9.93 -13.70 12.00
CA PHE A 62 -9.75 -12.30 12.38
C PHE A 62 -8.34 -12.06 12.96
N VAL A 63 -7.85 -12.94 13.83
CA VAL A 63 -6.49 -12.87 14.38
C VAL A 63 -5.44 -13.01 13.29
N LEU A 64 -5.68 -13.84 12.26
CA LEU A 64 -4.82 -13.94 11.09
C LEU A 64 -4.73 -12.60 10.35
N VAL A 65 -5.88 -11.97 10.05
CA VAL A 65 -5.91 -10.65 9.39
C VAL A 65 -5.19 -9.60 10.25
N LEU A 66 -5.50 -9.58 11.54
CA LEU A 66 -4.90 -8.66 12.49
C LEU A 66 -3.39 -8.84 12.54
N GLY A 67 -2.90 -10.08 12.64
CA GLY A 67 -1.48 -10.41 12.66
C GLY A 67 -0.76 -9.99 11.38
N VAL A 68 -1.36 -10.22 10.21
CA VAL A 68 -0.78 -9.78 8.92
C VAL A 68 -0.70 -8.26 8.84
N LEU A 69 -1.78 -7.54 9.19
CA LEU A 69 -1.79 -6.08 9.15
C LEU A 69 -0.85 -5.46 10.18
N LEU A 70 -0.83 -5.97 11.42
CA LEU A 70 0.09 -5.49 12.46
C LEU A 70 1.54 -5.80 12.12
N GLY A 71 1.84 -7.00 11.62
CA GLY A 71 3.19 -7.37 11.18
C GLY A 71 3.68 -6.47 10.05
N PHE A 72 2.85 -6.24 9.03
CA PHE A 72 3.18 -5.33 7.94
C PHE A 72 3.33 -3.87 8.42
N GLY A 73 2.43 -3.40 9.29
CA GLY A 73 2.51 -2.07 9.90
C GLY A 73 3.75 -1.87 10.76
N TRP A 74 4.15 -2.88 11.53
CA TRP A 74 5.36 -2.86 12.33
C TRP A 74 6.61 -2.76 11.46
N LEU A 75 6.71 -3.54 10.38
CA LEU A 75 7.82 -3.47 9.43
C LEU A 75 7.88 -2.09 8.74
N MET A 76 6.74 -1.51 8.38
CA MET A 76 6.65 -0.15 7.83
C MET A 76 7.18 0.89 8.81
N ALA A 77 6.70 0.87 10.05
CA ALA A 77 7.13 1.80 11.10
C ALA A 77 8.62 1.65 11.43
N TRP A 78 9.11 0.41 11.48
CA TRP A 78 10.52 0.10 11.69
C TRP A 78 11.40 0.68 10.57
N THR A 79 10.98 0.50 9.31
CA THR A 79 11.68 0.99 8.12
C THR A 79 11.77 2.51 8.08
N VAL A 80 10.63 3.19 8.22
CA VAL A 80 10.60 4.67 8.24
C VAL A 80 11.38 5.21 9.43
N GLY A 81 11.27 4.57 10.59
CA GLY A 81 12.03 4.94 11.78
C GLY A 81 13.53 4.76 11.61
N GLN A 82 13.97 3.68 10.96
CA GLN A 82 15.40 3.42 10.74
C GLN A 82 16.00 4.40 9.73
N VAL A 83 15.37 4.59 8.57
CA VAL A 83 15.80 5.58 7.56
C VAL A 83 15.77 6.99 8.14
N GLY A 84 14.70 7.35 8.86
CA GLY A 84 14.57 8.67 9.46
C GLY A 84 15.63 8.97 10.52
N ARG A 85 15.95 8.01 11.39
CA ARG A 85 17.03 8.16 12.37
C ARG A 85 18.39 8.31 11.70
N ARG A 86 18.65 7.56 10.61
CA ARG A 86 19.93 7.61 9.89
C ARG A 86 20.14 8.95 9.17
N ILE A 87 19.09 9.48 8.55
CA ILE A 87 19.12 10.82 7.93
C ILE A 87 19.34 11.90 9.00
N ALA A 88 18.67 11.78 10.15
CA ALA A 88 18.82 12.74 11.24
C ALA A 88 20.22 12.70 11.88
N SER A 89 20.84 11.51 12.02
CA SER A 89 22.17 11.36 12.63
C SER A 89 23.31 11.86 11.74
N ASP A 90 23.17 11.69 10.42
CA ASP A 90 24.24 11.99 9.44
C ASP A 90 23.94 13.29 8.66
N ALA A 91 23.11 14.17 9.23
CA ALA A 91 22.62 15.39 8.56
C ALA A 91 23.75 16.25 7.94
N THR A 92 24.90 16.29 8.59
CA THR A 92 26.10 17.00 8.11
C THR A 92 26.69 16.37 6.84
N THR A 93 26.79 15.04 6.79
CA THR A 93 27.25 14.29 5.60
C THR A 93 26.28 14.50 4.43
N TYR A 94 24.98 14.44 4.68
CA TYR A 94 23.97 14.74 3.67
C TYR A 94 24.13 16.17 3.13
N GLN A 95 24.29 17.16 4.02
CA GLN A 95 24.48 18.56 3.64
C GLN A 95 25.73 18.75 2.75
N PHE A 96 26.83 18.07 3.08
CA PHE A 96 28.07 18.12 2.30
C PHE A 96 27.90 17.51 0.89
N LEU A 97 27.21 16.38 0.78
CA LEU A 97 26.93 15.74 -0.51
C LEU A 97 26.01 16.60 -1.38
N TYR A 98 25.02 17.27 -0.78
CA TYR A 98 24.18 18.23 -1.48
C TYR A 98 25.01 19.38 -2.06
N GLN A 99 25.94 19.93 -1.29
CA GLN A 99 26.83 21.00 -1.76
C GLN A 99 27.75 20.53 -2.89
N GLN A 100 28.32 19.32 -2.80
CA GLN A 100 29.12 18.75 -3.88
C GLN A 100 28.31 18.53 -5.17
N PHE A 101 27.10 17.99 -5.04
CA PHE A 101 26.22 17.77 -6.18
C PHE A 101 25.81 19.08 -6.85
N GLN A 102 25.50 20.10 -6.06
CA GLN A 102 25.22 21.45 -6.56
C GLN A 102 26.41 22.03 -7.33
N ALA A 103 27.62 21.93 -6.77
CA ALA A 103 28.83 22.42 -7.43
C ALA A 103 29.11 21.68 -8.76
N TRP A 104 28.86 20.37 -8.81
CA TRP A 104 28.98 19.60 -10.06
C TRP A 104 27.96 20.04 -11.12
N LEU A 105 26.71 20.30 -10.73
CA LEU A 105 25.67 20.81 -11.63
C LEU A 105 26.02 22.20 -12.16
N GLU A 106 26.47 23.10 -11.30
CA GLU A 106 26.89 24.45 -11.67
C GLU A 106 28.10 24.42 -12.63
N ALA A 107 29.04 23.51 -12.41
CA ALA A 107 30.17 23.29 -13.33
C ALA A 107 29.73 22.81 -14.73
N HIS A 108 28.58 22.15 -14.85
CA HIS A 108 27.99 21.72 -16.13
C HIS A 108 26.97 22.72 -16.71
N GLY A 109 26.94 23.96 -16.19
CA GLY A 109 26.09 25.04 -16.69
C GLY A 109 24.63 24.97 -16.24
N ILE A 110 24.30 24.10 -15.27
CA ILE A 110 22.97 24.03 -14.67
C ILE A 110 22.97 24.92 -13.42
N ALA A 111 22.20 26.02 -13.44
CA ALA A 111 22.07 26.94 -12.32
C ALA A 111 21.24 26.34 -11.16
N ALA A 112 21.79 25.31 -10.50
CA ALA A 112 21.16 24.56 -9.42
C ALA A 112 20.82 25.45 -8.22
N SER A 113 21.64 26.46 -7.93
CA SER A 113 21.38 27.49 -6.91
C SER A 113 20.05 28.24 -7.11
N LEU A 114 19.61 28.47 -8.36
CA LEU A 114 18.38 29.20 -8.66
C LEU A 114 17.12 28.32 -8.58
N LEU A 115 17.27 27.01 -8.81
CA LEU A 115 16.15 26.06 -8.83
C LEU A 115 15.95 25.37 -7.47
N TRP A 116 17.01 25.13 -6.70
CA TRP A 116 17.02 24.13 -5.60
C TRP A 116 17.35 24.69 -4.21
N SER A 117 17.80 25.94 -4.07
CA SER A 117 18.28 26.54 -2.81
C SER A 117 17.29 26.49 -1.64
N ASP A 118 15.99 26.72 -1.89
CA ASP A 118 14.96 26.70 -0.84
C ASP A 118 14.23 25.35 -0.70
N ASN A 119 14.28 24.49 -1.72
CA ASN A 119 13.45 23.28 -1.79
C ASN A 119 14.16 22.02 -1.32
N PHE A 120 15.47 21.88 -1.53
CA PHE A 120 16.24 20.66 -1.22
C PHE A 120 17.29 20.90 -0.13
N ASN A 121 16.83 20.96 1.12
CA ASN A 121 17.70 21.04 2.30
C ASN A 121 17.31 19.96 3.34
N ILE A 122 18.13 19.81 4.38
CA ILE A 122 17.85 18.86 5.48
C ILE A 122 16.47 19.07 6.09
N THR A 123 15.97 20.32 6.17
CA THR A 123 14.64 20.61 6.74
C THR A 123 13.52 20.06 5.88
N THR A 124 13.65 20.10 4.54
CA THR A 124 12.69 19.49 3.62
C THR A 124 12.74 17.97 3.72
N THR A 125 13.93 17.35 3.80
CA THR A 125 14.05 15.90 4.00
C THR A 125 13.42 15.45 5.31
N LEU A 126 13.65 16.19 6.41
CA LEU A 126 13.01 15.93 7.69
C LEU A 126 11.49 16.13 7.62
N ARG A 127 11.01 17.15 6.90
CA ARG A 127 9.57 17.36 6.65
C ARG A 127 8.96 16.22 5.85
N MET A 128 9.66 15.70 4.83
CA MET A 128 9.21 14.52 4.07
C MET A 128 9.08 13.30 5.00
N LEU A 129 10.07 13.05 5.86
CA LEU A 129 10.00 11.99 6.86
C LEU A 129 8.82 12.16 7.83
N GLN A 130 8.54 13.39 8.25
CA GLN A 130 7.37 13.72 9.08
C GLN A 130 6.06 13.48 8.32
N THR A 131 5.97 13.86 7.04
CA THR A 131 4.81 13.60 6.18
C THR A 131 4.58 12.10 5.98
N VAL A 132 5.64 11.33 5.74
CA VAL A 132 5.56 9.86 5.67
C VAL A 132 5.09 9.30 7.01
N SER A 133 5.60 9.81 8.13
CA SER A 133 5.18 9.38 9.48
C SER A 133 3.72 9.73 9.79
N LEU A 134 3.25 10.91 9.35
CA LEU A 134 1.84 11.31 9.41
C LEU A 134 0.97 10.38 8.57
N GLN A 135 1.42 10.05 7.36
CA GLN A 135 0.70 9.15 6.47
C GLN A 135 0.59 7.74 7.06
N LEU A 136 1.65 7.23 7.70
CA LEU A 136 1.60 5.97 8.43
C LEU A 136 0.53 5.99 9.52
N ARG A 137 0.46 7.06 10.34
CA ARG A 137 -0.60 7.21 11.36
C ARG A 137 -1.99 7.19 10.74
N ASN A 138 -2.20 7.90 9.63
CA ASN A 138 -3.49 7.92 8.93
C ASN A 138 -3.86 6.53 8.38
N ILE A 139 -2.88 5.77 7.88
CA ILE A 139 -3.07 4.38 7.43
C ILE A 139 -3.50 3.49 8.61
N PHE A 140 -2.88 3.62 9.79
CA PHE A 140 -3.28 2.86 10.97
C PHE A 140 -4.72 3.19 11.41
N SER A 141 -5.10 4.47 11.43
CA SER A 141 -6.48 4.89 11.73
C SER A 141 -7.48 4.31 10.71
N PHE A 142 -7.12 4.31 9.43
CA PHE A 142 -7.93 3.68 8.38
C PHE A 142 -8.06 2.17 8.56
N TRP A 143 -6.97 1.47 8.90
CA TRP A 143 -6.99 0.03 9.15
C TRP A 143 -7.81 -0.33 10.37
N LEU A 144 -7.81 0.47 11.43
CA LEU A 144 -8.63 0.21 12.62
C LEU A 144 -10.13 0.15 12.24
N ILE A 145 -10.61 1.15 11.50
CA ILE A 145 -12.00 1.18 11.03
C ILE A 145 -12.27 0.02 10.06
N ALA A 146 -11.35 -0.25 9.13
CA ALA A 146 -11.50 -1.36 8.20
C ALA A 146 -11.52 -2.72 8.91
N LEU A 147 -10.74 -2.91 9.98
CA LEU A 147 -10.72 -4.12 10.79
C LEU A 147 -12.06 -4.38 11.46
N VAL A 148 -12.75 -3.34 11.95
CA VAL A 148 -14.11 -3.47 12.46
C VAL A 148 -15.04 -3.99 11.36
N TYR A 149 -14.96 -3.44 10.15
CA TYR A 149 -15.75 -3.93 9.03
C TYR A 149 -15.35 -5.34 8.57
N VAL A 150 -14.08 -5.72 8.66
CA VAL A 150 -13.63 -7.09 8.41
C VAL A 150 -14.24 -8.04 9.44
N LEU A 151 -14.18 -7.70 10.73
CA LEU A 151 -14.76 -8.53 11.79
C LEU A 151 -16.26 -8.76 11.55
N LEU A 152 -17.01 -7.67 11.34
CA LEU A 152 -18.45 -7.73 11.07
C LEU A 152 -18.75 -8.50 9.78
N GLY A 153 -18.01 -8.22 8.71
CA GLY A 153 -18.20 -8.84 7.41
C GLY A 153 -17.86 -10.33 7.41
N LEU A 154 -16.82 -10.77 8.12
CA LEU A 154 -16.50 -12.19 8.30
C LEU A 154 -17.55 -12.90 9.18
N ALA A 155 -18.12 -12.22 10.18
CA ALA A 155 -19.14 -12.77 11.07
C ALA A 155 -20.50 -12.93 10.38
N GLU A 156 -20.90 -11.97 9.54
CA GLU A 156 -22.21 -11.97 8.88
C GLU A 156 -22.24 -12.64 7.51
N ILE A 157 -21.13 -13.22 7.05
CA ILE A 157 -20.99 -13.63 5.66
C ILE A 157 -22.00 -14.71 5.22
N ASP A 158 -22.29 -15.68 6.08
CA ASP A 158 -23.28 -16.74 5.81
C ASP A 158 -24.71 -16.18 5.87
N ALA A 159 -24.97 -15.29 6.84
CA ALA A 159 -26.24 -14.60 6.96
C ALA A 159 -26.51 -13.73 5.72
N PHE A 160 -25.50 -13.02 5.21
CA PHE A 160 -25.58 -12.21 4.01
C PHE A 160 -25.90 -13.06 2.77
N GLY A 161 -25.23 -14.21 2.61
CA GLY A 161 -25.54 -15.17 1.55
C GLY A 161 -26.99 -15.67 1.61
N SER A 162 -27.48 -15.99 2.82
CA SER A 162 -28.87 -16.44 3.01
C SER A 162 -29.89 -15.33 2.69
N ARG A 163 -29.61 -14.07 3.06
CA ARG A 163 -30.47 -12.92 2.77
C ARG A 163 -30.58 -12.68 1.26
N ILE A 164 -29.48 -12.79 0.53
CA ILE A 164 -29.47 -12.67 -0.93
C ILE A 164 -30.31 -13.78 -1.59
N ASN A 165 -30.20 -15.02 -1.13
CA ASN A 165 -30.97 -16.14 -1.68
C ASN A 165 -32.48 -16.01 -1.49
N ARG A 166 -32.94 -15.16 -0.56
CA ARG A 166 -34.36 -14.88 -0.30
C ARG A 166 -34.96 -13.80 -1.21
N LEU A 167 -34.17 -13.19 -2.10
CA LEU A 167 -34.68 -12.19 -3.05
C LEU A 167 -35.55 -12.86 -4.13
N ASN A 168 -36.64 -12.18 -4.55
CA ASN A 168 -37.60 -12.72 -5.51
C ASN A 168 -37.00 -13.06 -6.89
N ASN A 169 -35.97 -12.33 -7.32
CA ASN A 169 -35.34 -12.54 -8.63
C ASN A 169 -34.15 -13.52 -8.53
N GLN A 170 -34.47 -14.82 -8.57
CA GLN A 170 -33.47 -15.89 -8.45
C GLN A 170 -32.41 -15.85 -9.57
N GLN A 171 -32.77 -15.42 -10.78
CA GLN A 171 -31.82 -15.30 -11.89
C GLN A 171 -30.78 -14.20 -11.63
N ALA A 172 -31.21 -13.07 -11.08
CA ALA A 172 -30.31 -11.99 -10.65
C ALA A 172 -29.40 -12.45 -9.50
N VAL A 173 -29.93 -13.18 -8.51
CA VAL A 173 -29.16 -13.73 -7.38
C VAL A 173 -28.04 -14.65 -7.84
N VAL A 174 -28.35 -15.64 -8.67
CA VAL A 174 -27.34 -16.60 -9.16
C VAL A 174 -26.27 -15.90 -9.97
N SER A 175 -26.66 -14.95 -10.82
CA SER A 175 -25.74 -14.17 -11.65
C SER A 175 -24.80 -13.30 -10.78
N PHE A 176 -25.34 -12.62 -9.76
CA PHE A 176 -24.56 -11.82 -8.83
C PHE A 176 -23.57 -12.67 -8.03
N LEU A 177 -24.01 -13.76 -7.40
CA LEU A 177 -23.14 -14.63 -6.61
C LEU A 177 -22.03 -15.26 -7.47
N ARG A 178 -22.33 -15.64 -8.71
CA ARG A 178 -21.34 -16.16 -9.66
C ARG A 178 -20.31 -15.08 -10.03
N ALA A 179 -20.77 -13.87 -10.33
CA ALA A 179 -19.91 -12.74 -10.64
C ALA A 179 -19.00 -12.37 -9.45
N SER A 180 -19.53 -12.30 -8.23
CA SER A 180 -18.76 -12.01 -7.02
C SER A 180 -17.70 -13.08 -6.74
N LYS A 181 -18.04 -14.37 -6.89
CA LYS A 181 -17.07 -15.47 -6.74
C LYS A 181 -15.96 -15.42 -7.79
N ALA A 182 -16.31 -15.15 -9.05
CA ALA A 182 -15.34 -15.00 -10.13
C ALA A 182 -14.43 -13.79 -9.92
N ALA A 183 -14.98 -12.66 -9.48
CA ALA A 183 -14.22 -11.46 -9.14
C ALA A 183 -13.24 -11.73 -8.00
N ALA A 184 -13.71 -12.35 -6.91
CA ALA A 184 -12.86 -12.73 -5.77
C ALA A 184 -11.74 -13.69 -6.19
N ALA A 185 -12.01 -14.68 -7.05
CA ALA A 185 -10.99 -15.59 -7.55
C ALA A 185 -9.90 -14.86 -8.37
N LYS A 186 -10.30 -13.95 -9.28
CA LYS A 186 -9.37 -13.13 -10.05
C LYS A 186 -8.52 -12.24 -9.15
N ILE A 187 -9.14 -11.58 -8.18
CA ILE A 187 -8.44 -10.73 -7.20
C ILE A 187 -7.41 -11.54 -6.42
N ARG A 188 -7.74 -12.75 -5.96
CA ARG A 188 -6.80 -13.63 -5.24
C ARG A 188 -5.59 -13.98 -6.09
N VAL A 189 -5.80 -14.46 -7.32
CA VAL A 189 -4.69 -14.82 -8.22
C VAL A 189 -3.81 -13.61 -8.50
N TYR A 190 -4.42 -12.45 -8.78
CA TYR A 190 -3.69 -11.21 -8.98
C TYR A 190 -2.86 -10.82 -7.75
N MET A 191 -3.44 -10.88 -6.55
CA MET A 191 -2.75 -10.53 -5.30
C MET A 191 -1.62 -11.49 -4.96
N LEU A 192 -1.80 -12.78 -5.22
CA LEU A 192 -0.74 -13.78 -5.07
C LEU A 192 0.43 -13.49 -6.01
N LEU A 193 0.14 -13.23 -7.29
CA LEU A 193 1.17 -12.86 -8.26
C LEU A 193 1.88 -11.56 -7.86
N ARG A 194 1.12 -10.55 -7.43
CA ARG A 194 1.68 -9.26 -7.00
C ARG A 194 2.58 -9.42 -5.78
N THR A 195 2.17 -10.23 -4.82
CA THR A 195 2.95 -10.52 -3.62
C THR A 195 4.20 -11.32 -3.98
N ALA A 196 4.09 -12.38 -4.77
CA ALA A 196 5.23 -13.19 -5.19
C ALA A 196 6.27 -12.37 -5.97
N MET A 197 5.83 -11.56 -6.93
CA MET A 197 6.71 -10.65 -7.67
C MET A 197 7.39 -9.65 -6.74
N SER A 198 6.64 -9.07 -5.80
CA SER A 198 7.20 -8.10 -4.85
C SER A 198 8.18 -8.75 -3.89
N VAL A 199 7.90 -9.95 -3.38
CA VAL A 199 8.83 -10.70 -2.52
C VAL A 199 10.12 -10.99 -3.30
N ALA A 200 10.00 -11.48 -4.53
CA ALA A 200 11.15 -11.72 -5.39
C ALA A 200 11.99 -10.44 -5.56
N THR A 201 11.37 -9.32 -5.95
CA THR A 201 12.06 -8.02 -6.09
C THR A 201 12.73 -7.59 -4.79
N GLY A 202 12.05 -7.71 -3.64
CA GLY A 202 12.62 -7.34 -2.35
C GLY A 202 13.82 -8.21 -1.96
N VAL A 203 13.74 -9.53 -2.21
CA VAL A 203 14.85 -10.47 -1.98
C VAL A 203 16.03 -10.17 -2.90
N PHE A 204 15.77 -9.86 -4.18
CA PHE A 204 16.82 -9.46 -5.12
C PHE A 204 17.54 -8.19 -4.67
N VAL A 205 16.78 -7.16 -4.29
CA VAL A 205 17.37 -5.89 -3.80
C VAL A 205 18.12 -6.09 -2.50
N TRP A 206 17.57 -6.86 -1.56
CA TRP A 206 18.26 -7.23 -0.31
C TRP A 206 19.59 -7.92 -0.56
N LEU A 207 19.59 -8.94 -1.43
CA LEU A 207 20.81 -9.69 -1.76
C LEU A 207 21.84 -8.78 -2.43
N PHE A 208 21.41 -7.96 -3.38
CA PHE A 208 22.28 -7.02 -4.07
C PHE A 208 22.88 -5.98 -3.12
N ALA A 209 22.07 -5.38 -2.25
CA ALA A 209 22.53 -4.44 -1.24
C ALA A 209 23.54 -5.09 -0.27
N ARG A 210 23.28 -6.34 0.14
CA ARG A 210 24.19 -7.09 1.02
C ARG A 210 25.52 -7.42 0.34
N LEU A 211 25.50 -7.81 -0.93
CA LEU A 211 26.71 -8.08 -1.70
C LEU A 211 27.57 -6.82 -1.92
N LEU A 212 26.94 -5.66 -2.08
CA LEU A 212 27.62 -4.37 -2.17
C LEU A 212 28.09 -3.83 -0.81
N GLY A 213 27.80 -4.51 0.29
CA GLY A 213 28.13 -4.04 1.64
C GLY A 213 27.34 -2.81 2.06
N LEU A 214 26.19 -2.53 1.43
CA LEU A 214 25.33 -1.41 1.83
C LEU A 214 24.73 -1.69 3.22
N PRO A 215 24.82 -0.72 4.15
CA PRO A 215 24.17 -0.87 5.45
C PRO A 215 22.65 -0.87 5.28
N PHE A 216 21.97 -1.59 6.19
CA PHE A 216 20.51 -1.74 6.19
C PHE A 216 19.95 -2.43 4.94
N ALA A 217 20.66 -3.43 4.42
CA ALA A 217 20.21 -4.21 3.27
C ALA A 217 18.78 -4.74 3.45
N GLU A 218 18.39 -5.18 4.65
CA GLU A 218 17.05 -5.67 4.97
C GLU A 218 15.97 -4.62 4.71
N THR A 219 16.27 -3.38 5.07
CA THR A 219 15.38 -2.24 4.93
C THR A 219 15.20 -1.88 3.46
N TRP A 220 16.28 -1.90 2.67
CA TRP A 220 16.19 -1.65 1.23
C TRP A 220 15.42 -2.75 0.49
N GLY A 221 15.63 -4.01 0.87
CA GLY A 221 14.82 -5.12 0.36
C GLY A 221 13.34 -4.96 0.69
N PHE A 222 13.01 -4.55 1.91
CA PHE A 222 11.63 -4.33 2.31
C PHE A 222 11.01 -3.08 1.63
N VAL A 223 11.76 -1.98 1.49
CA VAL A 223 11.34 -0.80 0.70
C VAL A 223 11.04 -1.20 -0.73
N ALA A 224 11.90 -1.98 -1.37
CA ALA A 224 11.68 -2.49 -2.72
C ALA A 224 10.45 -3.41 -2.80
N PHE A 225 10.26 -4.29 -1.81
CA PHE A 225 9.06 -5.12 -1.69
C PHE A 225 7.78 -4.28 -1.66
N ILE A 226 7.69 -3.28 -0.78
CA ILE A 226 6.50 -2.44 -0.65
C ILE A 226 6.27 -1.64 -1.92
N LEU A 227 7.31 -0.95 -2.39
CA LEU A 227 7.19 -0.05 -3.52
C LEU A 227 6.79 -0.83 -4.78
N ASN A 228 7.27 -2.06 -4.96
CA ASN A 228 6.88 -2.90 -6.09
C ASN A 228 5.38 -3.23 -6.16
N PHE A 229 4.59 -3.02 -5.08
CA PHE A 229 3.14 -3.08 -5.18
C PHE A 229 2.53 -1.95 -6.02
N ILE A 230 3.21 -0.82 -6.21
CA ILE A 230 2.78 0.32 -7.02
C ILE A 230 3.45 0.23 -8.42
N PRO A 231 2.70 -0.06 -9.50
CA PRO A 231 3.29 -0.21 -10.83
C PRO A 231 4.02 1.06 -11.28
N PHE A 232 5.18 0.90 -11.92
CA PHE A 232 6.07 1.96 -12.44
C PHE A 232 6.67 2.91 -11.40
N LEU A 233 5.85 3.52 -10.54
CA LEU A 233 6.30 4.43 -9.49
C LEU A 233 7.15 3.72 -8.44
N GLY A 234 6.80 2.48 -8.12
CA GLY A 234 7.47 1.69 -7.11
C GLY A 234 8.96 1.51 -7.37
N PRO A 235 9.33 0.80 -8.44
CA PRO A 235 10.73 0.62 -8.81
C PRO A 235 11.47 1.94 -9.02
N LEU A 236 10.83 2.96 -9.60
CA LEU A 236 11.42 4.28 -9.79
C LEU A 236 11.81 4.92 -8.45
N ILE A 237 10.87 5.02 -7.51
CA ILE A 237 11.11 5.62 -6.19
C ILE A 237 12.12 4.77 -5.40
N ALA A 238 12.01 3.45 -5.44
CA ALA A 238 12.94 2.55 -4.76
C ALA A 238 14.37 2.79 -5.22
N THR A 239 14.57 2.86 -6.54
CA THR A 239 15.87 3.08 -7.16
C THR A 239 16.42 4.46 -6.78
N LEU A 240 15.59 5.51 -6.85
CA LEU A 240 16.00 6.86 -6.44
C LEU A 240 16.43 6.91 -4.98
N LEU A 241 15.66 6.31 -4.07
CA LEU A 241 15.98 6.30 -2.64
C LEU A 241 17.25 5.49 -2.33
N ILE A 242 17.39 4.29 -2.93
CA ILE A 242 18.56 3.43 -2.72
C ILE A 242 19.81 4.10 -3.27
N THR A 243 19.75 4.64 -4.48
CA THR A 243 20.87 5.33 -5.12
C THR A 243 21.28 6.58 -4.32
N ALA A 244 20.31 7.40 -3.89
CA ALA A 244 20.58 8.56 -3.03
C ALA A 244 21.27 8.15 -1.72
N PHE A 245 20.86 7.03 -1.11
CA PHE A 245 21.50 6.51 0.09
C PHE A 245 22.90 5.95 -0.17
N ALA A 246 23.08 5.19 -1.25
CA ALA A 246 24.37 4.63 -1.63
C ALA A 246 25.43 5.72 -1.87
N PHE A 247 25.04 6.86 -2.46
CA PHE A 247 25.91 8.03 -2.60
C PHE A 247 26.46 8.54 -1.27
N THR A 248 25.69 8.39 -0.18
CA THR A 248 26.13 8.85 1.14
C THR A 248 27.16 7.95 1.81
N GLN A 249 27.24 6.70 1.37
CA GLN A 249 28.17 5.72 1.90
C GLN A 249 29.52 5.78 1.19
N TRP A 250 29.50 6.00 -0.13
CA TRP A 250 30.72 5.89 -0.93
C TRP A 250 31.45 7.20 -1.20
N GLY A 251 30.85 8.37 -0.94
CA GLY A 251 31.53 9.67 -0.73
C GLY A 251 32.35 10.28 -1.90
N ASP A 252 32.93 9.45 -2.76
CA ASP A 252 33.78 9.81 -3.88
C ASP A 252 33.13 9.26 -5.17
N TRP A 253 32.56 10.17 -5.94
CA TRP A 253 32.01 9.92 -7.28
C TRP A 253 33.11 9.81 -8.35
N ARG A 254 34.38 10.07 -7.99
CA ARG A 254 35.53 10.02 -8.89
C ARG A 254 36.05 8.59 -9.06
N TRP A 255 35.22 7.71 -9.57
CA TRP A 255 35.74 6.57 -10.32
C TRP A 255 35.96 7.04 -11.76
N GLY A 256 37.13 7.63 -12.01
CA GLY A 256 37.57 8.07 -13.34
C GLY A 256 38.19 9.46 -13.41
N VAL A 257 39.34 9.65 -12.76
CA VAL A 257 40.50 10.34 -13.35
C VAL A 257 41.69 9.39 -13.23
#